data_AF-A0A425C669-F1
#
_entry.id   AF-A0A425C669-F1
#
_cell.length_a   1.000
_cell.length_b   1.000
_cell.length_c   1.000
_cell.angle_alpha   90.00
_cell.angle_beta   90.00
_cell.angle_gamma   90.00
#
_symmetry.space_group_name_H-M   'P 1'
#
loop_
_entity.id
_entity.type
_entity.pdbx_description
1 polymer ?
#
loop_
_entity_poly.entity_id
_entity_poly.type
_entity_poly.pdbx_seq_one_letter_code
_entity_poly.pdbx_strand_id
1 'polypeptide(L)'
;MEEVGNMTGECPIRNGTYSLTYEGGEMSSTKLNEDFKAAQKVYRSQVYAAMCSNWYVGLFFQRFKSVHHKSRQNDGLVEFQSCAGGLPLDQFSNHYSSRFYVTHLNHADTTFYNGDGLFNSAKMPVKWFECVL
;
A
#
# COMPACT_ATOMS: atom_id res chain seq x y z
N MET A 1 -19.59 1.00 15.00
CA MET A 1 -20.09 0.73 13.62
C MET A 1 -20.85 1.93 13.07
N GLU A 2 -21.71 2.60 13.85
CA GLU A 2 -22.46 3.79 13.42
C GLU A 2 -21.57 4.98 13.01
N GLU A 3 -20.45 5.21 13.72
CA GLU A 3 -19.54 6.34 13.47
C GLU A 3 -18.80 6.27 12.11
N VAL A 4 -18.51 5.06 11.61
CA VAL A 4 -17.85 4.83 10.30
C VAL A 4 -18.86 4.78 9.16
N GLY A 5 -20.09 4.35 9.45
CA GLY A 5 -21.18 4.43 8.48
C GLY A 5 -21.45 5.88 8.06
N ASN A 6 -21.27 6.83 8.97
CA ASN A 6 -21.37 8.27 8.65
C ASN A 6 -20.21 8.79 7.78
N MET A 7 -18.99 8.26 7.90
CA MET A 7 -17.84 8.70 7.07
C MET A 7 -17.88 8.14 5.64
N THR A 8 -18.42 6.94 5.47
CA THR A 8 -18.46 6.23 4.18
C THR A 8 -19.81 6.32 3.48
N GLY A 9 -20.86 6.71 4.21
CA GLY A 9 -22.26 6.66 3.76
C GLY A 9 -22.82 5.23 3.68
N GLU A 10 -22.05 4.22 4.10
CA GLU A 10 -22.43 2.82 4.00
C GLU A 10 -22.59 2.19 5.39
N CYS A 11 -23.79 1.72 5.71
CA CYS A 11 -24.07 1.01 6.96
C CYS A 11 -24.80 -0.32 6.65
N PRO A 12 -24.21 -1.49 6.97
CA PRO A 12 -22.88 -1.67 7.54
C PRO A 12 -21.78 -1.31 6.55
N ILE A 13 -20.63 -0.87 7.07
CA ILE A 13 -19.43 -0.62 6.26
C ILE A 13 -19.01 -1.95 5.62
N ARG A 14 -18.62 -1.89 4.35
CA ARG A 14 -18.07 -3.06 3.66
C ARG A 14 -16.79 -3.52 4.36
N ASN A 15 -16.61 -4.85 4.45
CA ASN A 15 -15.42 -5.45 5.04
C ASN A 15 -14.11 -4.93 4.42
N GLY A 16 -14.11 -4.65 3.11
CA GLY A 16 -12.95 -4.05 2.43
C GLY A 16 -12.58 -2.69 3.02
N THR A 17 -13.56 -1.81 3.21
CA THR A 17 -13.32 -0.49 3.83
C THR A 17 -12.90 -0.62 5.30
N TYR A 18 -13.50 -1.55 6.05
CA TYR A 18 -13.08 -1.83 7.42
C TYR A 18 -11.62 -2.31 7.50
N SER A 19 -11.16 -3.09 6.52
CA SER A 19 -9.77 -3.58 6.45
C SER A 19 -8.71 -2.51 6.22
N LEU A 20 -9.12 -1.29 5.82
CA LEU A 20 -8.23 -0.14 5.61
C LEU A 20 -8.03 0.72 6.88
N THR A 21 -8.47 0.23 8.03
CA THR A 21 -8.32 0.93 9.31
C THR A 21 -6.85 1.12 9.68
N TYR A 22 -6.47 2.33 10.11
CA TYR A 22 -5.13 2.61 10.61
C TYR A 22 -4.87 1.92 11.96
N GLU A 23 -3.69 1.31 12.12
CA GLU A 23 -3.17 0.95 13.44
C GLU A 23 -3.14 2.20 14.34
N GLY A 24 -3.70 2.09 15.54
CA GLY A 24 -3.84 3.19 16.50
C GLY A 24 -4.77 4.32 16.06
N GLY A 25 -5.50 4.17 14.95
CA GLY A 25 -6.54 5.11 14.53
C GLY A 25 -7.81 4.99 15.38
N GLU A 26 -8.70 5.96 15.25
CA GLU A 26 -9.98 6.03 15.97
C GLU A 26 -10.82 4.76 15.80
N MET A 27 -10.74 4.12 14.63
CA MET A 27 -11.49 2.92 14.31
C MET A 27 -10.82 1.61 14.71
N SER A 28 -9.60 1.66 15.27
CA SER A 28 -8.87 0.47 15.66
C SER A 28 -9.14 0.08 17.11
N SER A 29 -9.50 -1.18 17.33
CA SER A 29 -9.61 -1.75 18.67
C SER A 29 -8.25 -2.19 19.21
N THR A 30 -8.13 -2.39 20.53
CA THR A 30 -6.93 -2.97 21.15
C THR A 30 -6.54 -4.29 20.49
N LYS A 31 -7.53 -5.17 20.24
CA LYS A 31 -7.29 -6.46 19.58
C LYS A 31 -6.78 -6.29 18.15
N LEU A 32 -7.35 -5.37 17.39
CA LEU A 32 -6.90 -5.11 16.01
C LEU A 32 -5.46 -4.56 15.97
N ASN A 33 -5.10 -3.70 16.93
CA ASN A 33 -3.72 -3.21 17.07
C ASN A 33 -2.74 -4.33 17.44
N GLU A 34 -3.14 -5.26 18.32
CA GLU A 34 -2.34 -6.45 18.62
C GLU A 34 -2.14 -7.34 17.38
N ASP A 35 -3.20 -7.50 16.58
CA ASP A 35 -3.15 -8.27 15.33
C ASP A 35 -2.24 -7.62 14.29
N PHE A 36 -2.26 -6.29 14.15
CA PHE A 36 -1.31 -5.56 13.30
C PHE A 36 0.13 -5.83 13.73
N LYS A 37 0.44 -5.73 15.03
CA LYS A 37 1.79 -5.99 15.56
C LYS A 37 2.24 -7.43 15.32
N ALA A 38 1.34 -8.40 15.52
CA ALA A 38 1.62 -9.80 15.26
C ALA A 38 1.91 -10.05 13.77
N ALA A 39 1.09 -9.49 12.87
CA ALA A 39 1.28 -9.57 11.43
C ALA A 39 2.60 -8.93 10.98
N GLN A 40 2.90 -7.71 11.44
CA GLN A 40 4.16 -7.00 11.14
C GLN A 40 5.39 -7.78 11.61
N LYS A 41 5.30 -8.48 12.76
CA LYS A 41 6.40 -9.34 13.24
C LYS A 41 6.68 -10.48 12.26
N VAL A 42 5.64 -11.17 11.80
CA VAL A 42 5.80 -12.26 10.82
C VAL A 42 6.28 -11.69 9.48
N TYR A 43 5.64 -10.63 8.98
CA TYR A 43 5.97 -9.94 7.73
C TYR A 43 7.46 -9.62 7.62
N ARG A 44 8.02 -8.95 8.64
CA ARG A 44 9.45 -8.58 8.67
C ARG A 44 10.42 -9.78 8.65
N SER A 45 9.99 -10.95 9.10
CA SER A 45 10.83 -12.15 9.17
C SER A 45 10.66 -13.11 8.00
N GLN A 46 9.51 -13.09 7.33
CA GLN A 46 9.12 -14.08 6.33
C GLN A 46 9.04 -13.52 4.91
N VAL A 47 8.88 -12.20 4.76
CA VAL A 47 8.75 -11.59 3.43
C VAL A 47 10.10 -11.58 2.73
N TYR A 48 10.16 -12.29 1.62
CA TYR A 48 11.32 -12.29 0.74
C TYR A 48 11.43 -10.98 -0.04
N ALA A 49 10.33 -10.51 -0.65
CA ALA A 49 10.28 -9.33 -1.49
C ALA A 49 8.96 -8.58 -1.29
N ALA A 50 8.98 -7.27 -1.46
CA ALA A 50 7.79 -6.42 -1.32
C ALA A 50 7.81 -5.29 -2.34
N MET A 51 6.67 -5.09 -2.99
CA MET A 51 6.39 -3.89 -3.78
C MET A 51 5.51 -2.96 -2.96
N CYS A 52 5.96 -1.72 -2.80
CA CYS A 52 5.19 -0.63 -2.24
C CYS A 52 5.19 0.55 -3.21
N SER A 53 4.40 1.58 -2.92
CA SER A 53 4.40 2.81 -3.71
C SER A 53 4.33 4.04 -2.82
N ASN A 54 4.93 5.12 -3.29
CA ASN A 54 4.92 6.43 -2.65
C ASN A 54 4.24 7.51 -3.51
N TRP A 55 3.53 7.13 -4.59
CA TRP A 55 2.88 8.08 -5.49
C TRP A 55 1.51 7.62 -5.99
N TYR A 56 0.51 8.50 -5.87
CA TYR A 56 -0.89 8.18 -6.18
C TYR A 56 -1.30 8.40 -7.65
N VAL A 57 -0.41 8.95 -8.49
CA VAL A 57 -0.67 9.10 -9.93
C VAL A 57 -0.05 7.93 -10.67
N GLY A 58 -0.93 7.12 -11.26
CA GLY A 58 -0.56 5.90 -11.94
C GLY A 58 0.02 6.06 -13.34
N LEU A 59 0.00 4.95 -14.06
CA LEU A 59 0.11 4.89 -15.51
C LEU A 59 -1.09 5.59 -16.15
N PHE A 60 -0.88 6.16 -17.33
CA PHE A 60 -1.92 6.88 -18.10
C PHE A 60 -2.66 7.97 -17.31
N PHE A 61 -2.01 8.57 -16.30
CA PHE A 61 -2.58 9.58 -15.40
C PHE A 61 -3.84 9.12 -14.64
N GLN A 62 -4.04 7.80 -14.50
CA GLN A 62 -5.13 7.27 -13.69
C GLN A 62 -4.90 7.62 -12.22
N ARG A 63 -5.92 8.20 -11.59
CA ARG A 63 -5.90 8.60 -10.18
C ARG A 63 -7.03 7.89 -9.45
N PHE A 64 -6.73 7.28 -8.31
CA PHE A 64 -7.76 6.92 -7.36
C PHE A 64 -8.29 8.16 -6.66
N LYS A 65 -9.57 8.13 -6.27
CA LYS A 65 -10.16 9.18 -5.43
C LYS A 65 -9.28 9.35 -4.20
N SER A 66 -8.74 10.56 -4.00
CA SER A 66 -7.84 10.87 -2.89
C SER A 66 -8.52 10.57 -1.56
N VAL A 67 -8.07 9.51 -0.89
CA VAL A 67 -8.34 9.31 0.53
C VAL A 67 -7.47 10.29 1.31
N HIS A 68 -7.98 10.85 2.41
CA HIS A 68 -7.16 11.67 3.29
C HIS A 68 -6.14 10.78 4.00
N HIS A 69 -4.87 11.02 3.69
CA HIS A 69 -3.71 10.35 4.25
C HIS A 69 -2.95 11.29 5.20
N LYS A 70 -2.30 10.71 6.20
CA LYS A 70 -1.36 11.39 7.10
C LYS A 70 -0.06 11.76 6.37
N SER A 71 0.26 11.08 5.26
CA SER A 71 1.43 11.34 4.43
C SER A 71 1.07 11.56 2.95
N ARG A 72 1.89 12.39 2.27
CA ARG A 72 1.83 12.55 0.80
C ARG A 72 2.42 11.35 0.05
N GLN A 73 3.17 10.48 0.73
CA GLN A 73 3.75 9.26 0.17
C GLN A 73 2.74 8.11 0.31
N ASN A 74 1.89 7.97 -0.70
CA ASN A 74 0.85 6.94 -0.77
C ASN A 74 0.51 6.62 -2.22
N ASP A 75 -0.14 5.49 -2.44
CA ASP A 75 -0.58 5.02 -3.76
C ASP A 75 -2.04 5.39 -4.09
N GLY A 76 -2.64 6.23 -3.25
CA GLY A 76 -4.05 6.63 -3.29
C GLY A 76 -4.95 5.84 -2.34
N LEU A 77 -4.48 4.70 -1.79
CA LEU A 77 -5.21 3.88 -0.82
C LEU A 77 -4.37 3.51 0.41
N VAL A 78 -3.08 3.25 0.23
CA VAL A 78 -2.16 2.81 1.28
C VAL A 78 -0.93 3.72 1.30
N GLU A 79 -0.54 4.15 2.50
CA GLU A 79 0.69 4.93 2.70
C GLU A 79 1.93 4.05 2.58
N PHE A 80 3.02 4.62 2.06
CA PHE A 80 4.28 3.89 1.87
C PHE A 80 4.78 3.22 3.16
N GLN A 81 4.74 3.96 4.28
CA GLN A 81 5.12 3.42 5.59
C GLN A 81 4.24 2.25 6.02
N SER A 82 2.94 2.33 5.76
CA SER A 82 1.99 1.25 6.09
C SER A 82 2.28 0.00 5.25
N CYS A 83 2.48 0.17 3.94
CA CYS A 83 2.84 -0.92 3.04
C CYS A 83 4.15 -1.62 3.45
N ALA A 84 5.16 -0.86 3.87
CA ALA A 84 6.44 -1.43 4.29
C ALA A 84 6.32 -2.37 5.49
N GLY A 85 5.22 -2.34 6.25
CA GLY A 85 4.94 -3.34 7.29
C GLY A 85 6.00 -3.39 8.39
N GLY A 86 6.73 -2.28 8.59
CA GLY A 86 7.85 -2.19 9.53
C GLY A 86 9.22 -2.62 8.98
N LEU A 87 9.33 -2.94 7.69
CA LEU A 87 10.64 -3.02 7.01
C LEU A 87 11.28 -1.62 6.96
N PRO A 88 12.60 -1.49 7.14
CA PRO A 88 13.27 -0.20 7.03
C PRO A 88 13.09 0.42 5.64
N LEU A 89 12.62 1.67 5.59
CA LEU A 89 12.29 2.35 4.33
C LEU A 89 13.52 2.60 3.44
N ASP A 90 14.71 2.67 4.04
CA ASP A 90 15.99 2.83 3.35
C ASP A 90 16.43 1.57 2.58
N GLN A 91 15.81 0.42 2.84
CA GLN A 91 16.00 -0.79 2.04
C GLN A 91 15.22 -0.76 0.72
N PHE A 92 14.24 0.14 0.58
CA PHE A 92 13.47 0.27 -0.63
C PHE A 92 14.19 1.12 -1.67
N SER A 93 14.19 0.65 -2.91
CA SER A 93 14.74 1.35 -4.06
C SER A 93 13.69 1.50 -5.15
N ASN A 94 13.79 2.55 -5.95
CA ASN A 94 12.88 2.83 -7.07
C ASN A 94 13.29 2.15 -8.38
N HIS A 95 14.19 1.16 -8.30
CA HIS A 95 14.59 0.34 -9.43
C HIS A 95 13.91 -1.04 -9.35
N TYR A 96 13.34 -1.51 -10.46
CA TYR A 96 12.59 -2.76 -10.55
C TYR A 96 13.43 -4.03 -10.30
N SER A 97 14.75 -3.93 -10.27
CA SER A 97 15.62 -5.04 -9.85
C SER A 97 15.77 -5.14 -8.33
N SER A 98 15.20 -4.21 -7.57
CA SER A 98 15.26 -4.21 -6.12
C SER A 98 14.25 -5.20 -5.54
N ARG A 99 14.71 -6.03 -4.59
CA ARG A 99 13.85 -6.93 -3.82
C ARG A 99 12.77 -6.19 -3.03
N PHE A 100 13.11 -5.02 -2.50
CA PHE A 100 12.17 -4.08 -1.89
C PHE A 100 12.01 -2.89 -2.82
N TYR A 101 10.91 -2.87 -3.54
CA TYR A 101 10.69 -1.95 -4.65
C TYR A 101 9.68 -0.90 -4.23
N VAL A 102 10.08 0.37 -4.27
CA VAL A 102 9.18 1.52 -4.08
C VAL A 102 8.86 2.15 -5.43
N THR A 103 7.62 2.02 -5.84
CA THR A 103 7.14 2.47 -7.14
C THR A 103 6.54 3.87 -7.08
N HIS A 104 6.36 4.47 -8.26
CA HIS A 104 5.59 5.69 -8.46
C HIS A 104 4.27 5.35 -9.18
N LEU A 105 3.52 4.41 -8.63
CA LEU A 105 2.31 3.82 -9.22
C LEU A 105 1.12 3.95 -8.27
N ASN A 106 -0.07 4.18 -8.82
CA ASN A 106 -1.28 4.12 -7.98
C ASN A 106 -1.56 2.67 -7.54
N HIS A 107 -2.50 2.52 -6.60
CA HIS A 107 -2.82 1.22 -6.01
C HIS A 107 -3.30 0.15 -7.01
N ALA A 108 -3.94 0.51 -8.14
CA ALA A 108 -4.32 -0.49 -9.14
C ALA A 108 -3.13 -0.92 -9.99
N ASP A 109 -2.24 0.00 -10.34
CA ASP A 109 -1.09 -0.32 -11.18
C ASP A 109 -0.11 -1.26 -10.48
N THR A 110 -0.01 -1.21 -9.15
CA THR A 110 0.79 -2.17 -8.37
C THR A 110 0.23 -3.60 -8.42
N THR A 111 -1.02 -3.79 -8.90
CA THR A 111 -1.63 -5.11 -9.15
C THR A 111 -1.33 -5.68 -10.54
N PHE A 112 -0.41 -5.07 -11.28
CA PHE A 112 -0.05 -5.41 -12.67
C PHE A 112 -1.13 -5.10 -13.72
N TYR A 113 -2.24 -4.46 -13.32
CA TYR A 113 -3.42 -4.26 -14.16
C TYR A 113 -3.13 -3.58 -15.50
N ASN A 114 -2.30 -2.52 -15.48
CA ASN A 114 -1.94 -1.76 -16.69
C ASN A 114 -0.53 -2.11 -17.24
N GLY A 115 0.14 -3.12 -16.68
CA GLY A 115 1.49 -3.52 -17.09
C GLY A 115 2.60 -2.56 -16.67
N ASP A 116 3.67 -2.50 -17.46
CA ASP A 116 4.83 -1.64 -17.23
C ASP A 116 4.71 -0.26 -17.91
N GLY A 117 5.34 0.73 -17.29
CA GLY A 117 5.64 2.01 -17.91
C GLY A 117 6.76 1.89 -18.96
N LEU A 118 6.94 2.96 -19.75
CA LEU A 118 7.87 2.92 -20.88
C LEU A 118 9.29 3.41 -20.55
N PHE A 119 9.44 4.39 -19.64
CA PHE A 119 10.70 5.12 -19.46
C PHE A 119 11.08 5.39 -18.00
N ASN A 120 10.46 4.71 -17.04
CA ASN A 120 10.69 4.97 -15.61
C ASN A 120 10.84 3.65 -14.85
N SER A 121 12.02 3.40 -14.30
CA SER A 121 12.30 2.19 -13.52
C SER A 121 11.43 2.06 -12.28
N ALA A 122 10.82 3.14 -11.80
CA ALA A 122 9.86 3.16 -10.68
C ALA A 122 8.42 2.84 -11.11
N LYS A 123 8.18 2.54 -12.39
CA LYS A 123 6.88 2.20 -12.94
C LYS A 123 6.88 0.87 -13.69
N MET A 124 7.63 -0.12 -13.22
CA MET A 124 7.78 -1.42 -13.90
C MET A 124 7.32 -2.57 -12.98
N PRO A 125 6.03 -2.65 -12.63
CA PRO A 125 5.57 -3.64 -11.67
C PRO A 125 5.68 -5.07 -12.21
N VAL A 126 5.41 -5.30 -13.51
CA VAL A 126 5.51 -6.63 -14.12
C VAL A 126 6.98 -7.06 -14.20
N LYS A 127 7.84 -6.18 -14.71
CA LYS A 127 9.29 -6.47 -14.77
C LYS A 127 9.90 -6.74 -13.40
N TRP A 128 9.46 -6.02 -12.35
CA TRP A 128 9.90 -6.31 -10.99
C TRP A 128 9.53 -7.73 -10.57
N PHE A 129 8.30 -8.15 -10.84
CA PHE A 129 7.83 -9.48 -10.51
C PHE A 129 8.64 -10.55 -11.26
N GLU A 130 8.92 -10.35 -12.55
CA GLU A 130 9.76 -11.24 -13.34
C GLU A 130 11.20 -11.34 -12.82
N CYS A 131 11.75 -10.26 -12.24
CA CYS A 131 13.13 -10.23 -11.73
C CYS A 131 13.28 -10.80 -10.33
N VAL A 132 12.19 -10.92 -9.57
CA VAL A 132 12.24 -11.32 -8.15
C VAL A 132 11.83 -12.79 -7.92
N LEU A 133 11.28 -13.44 -8.95
CA LEU A 133 11.04 -14.88 -9.02
C LEU A 133 12.34 -15.65 -9.31
#